data_AF-A0A8J6B8A6-F1
#
_entry.id   AF-A0A8J6B8A6-F1
#
_cell.length_a   1.000
_cell.length_b   1.000
_cell.length_c   1.000
_cell.angle_alpha   90.00
_cell.angle_beta   90.00
_cell.angle_gamma   90.00
#
_symmetry.space_group_name_H-M   'P 1'
#
loop_
_entity.id
_entity.type
_entity.pdbx_description
1 polymer ?
#
loop_
_entity_poly.entity_id
_entity_poly.type
_entity_poly.pdbx_seq_one_letter_code
_entity_poly.pdbx_strand_id
1 'polypeptide(L)'
;NGEIGFNTHTVFMKTIKALGTDEQIAKWMPLAMDYKILGSYAQTELGHGTYLRGLETTATFDPTTQEFIIDTPQITATKWWPGDYNTSCNLFSGISVGDIGPKMAFENVDNGYLIMRNIRIPKENMLSRYSQVPLY
;
A
#
# COMPACT_ATOMS: atom_id res chain seq x y z
N ASN A 1 12.03 -22.26 13.59
CA ASN A 1 12.38 -20.85 13.89
C ASN A 1 11.85 -20.00 12.77
N GLY A 2 10.55 -19.71 12.80
CA GLY A 2 9.87 -18.96 11.75
C GLY A 2 10.21 -17.48 11.86
N GLU A 3 10.93 -16.93 10.89
CA GLU A 3 10.94 -15.49 10.67
C GLU A 3 9.50 -15.05 10.44
N ILE A 4 8.91 -14.40 11.43
CA ILE A 4 7.58 -13.83 11.30
C ILE A 4 7.68 -12.69 10.27
N GLY A 5 6.87 -12.76 9.22
CA GLY A 5 6.79 -11.80 8.11
C GLY A 5 6.44 -10.39 8.59
N PHE A 6 7.47 -9.61 8.93
CA PHE A 6 7.35 -8.17 9.19
C PHE A 6 8.40 -7.36 8.40
N ASN A 7 8.99 -7.99 7.39
CA ASN A 7 10.00 -7.33 6.56
C ASN A 7 9.37 -6.15 5.80
N THR A 8 8.14 -6.31 5.29
CA THR A 8 7.48 -5.19 4.60
C THR A 8 6.89 -4.19 5.59
N HIS A 9 6.50 -4.63 6.79
CA HIS A 9 6.10 -3.72 7.87
C HIS A 9 7.22 -2.76 8.30
N THR A 10 8.46 -3.23 8.28
CA THR A 10 9.63 -2.37 8.51
C THR A 10 9.76 -1.30 7.42
N VAL A 11 9.52 -1.67 6.15
CA VAL A 11 9.53 -0.71 5.03
C VAL A 11 8.37 0.27 5.14
N PHE A 12 7.17 -0.19 5.52
CA PHE A 12 6.00 0.65 5.78
C PHE A 12 6.30 1.74 6.81
N MET A 13 6.87 1.39 7.97
CA MET A 13 7.27 2.37 9.00
C MET A 13 8.34 3.35 8.49
N LYS A 14 9.35 2.86 7.76
CA LYS A 14 10.38 3.72 7.16
C LYS A 14 9.78 4.71 6.15
N THR A 15 8.81 4.28 5.36
CA THR A 15 8.10 5.12 4.38
C THR A 15 7.28 6.21 5.05
N ILE A 16 6.53 5.90 6.12
CA ILE A 16 5.83 6.91 6.92
C ILE A 16 6.81 7.95 7.45
N LYS A 17 7.92 7.50 8.04
CA LYS A 17 8.94 8.41 8.60
C LYS A 17 9.61 9.27 7.55
N ALA A 18 9.86 8.72 6.37
CA ALA A 18 10.59 9.40 5.30
C ALA A 18 9.71 10.37 4.49
N LEU A 19 8.42 10.03 4.27
CA LEU A 19 7.55 10.77 3.34
C LEU A 19 6.39 11.48 4.03
N GLY A 20 6.04 11.11 5.27
CA GLY A 20 4.95 11.72 6.01
C GLY A 20 5.33 13.07 6.62
N THR A 21 4.37 13.99 6.72
CA THR A 21 4.52 15.21 7.54
C THR A 21 4.65 14.83 9.02
N ASP A 22 5.02 15.79 9.87
CA ASP A 22 5.16 15.53 11.31
C ASP A 22 3.81 15.14 11.94
N GLU A 23 2.69 15.69 11.44
CA GLU A 23 1.33 15.32 11.84
C GLU A 23 0.99 13.88 11.40
N GLN A 24 1.34 13.49 10.18
CA GLN A 24 1.11 12.13 9.67
C GLN A 24 1.94 11.10 10.43
N ILE A 25 3.19 11.43 10.75
CA ILE A 25 4.06 10.60 11.59
C ILE A 25 3.47 10.45 12.98
N ALA A 26 3.06 11.55 13.63
CA ALA A 26 2.45 11.53 14.95
C ALA A 26 1.15 10.70 14.98
N LYS A 27 0.39 10.71 13.88
CA LYS A 27 -0.87 9.95 13.74
C LYS A 27 -0.64 8.44 13.60
N TRP A 28 0.22 8.01 12.68
CA TRP A 28 0.31 6.58 12.29
C TRP A 28 1.50 5.84 12.87
N MET A 29 2.63 6.51 13.12
CA MET A 29 3.85 5.84 13.57
C MET A 29 3.68 5.15 14.94
N PRO A 30 3.04 5.77 15.96
CA PRO A 30 2.80 5.10 17.24
C PRO A 30 1.91 3.86 17.10
N LEU A 31 0.93 3.89 16.20
CA LEU A 31 0.05 2.76 15.94
C LEU A 31 0.79 1.60 15.26
N ALA A 32 1.69 1.91 14.32
CA ALA A 32 2.50 0.92 13.63
C ALA A 32 3.53 0.28 14.59
N MET A 33 4.23 1.10 15.39
CA MET A 33 5.22 0.60 16.36
C MET A 33 4.61 -0.26 17.47
N ASP A 34 3.35 -0.01 17.83
CA ASP A 34 2.59 -0.79 18.83
C ASP A 34 1.76 -1.93 18.19
N TYR A 35 1.99 -2.23 16.90
CA TYR A 35 1.30 -3.27 16.13
C TYR A 35 -0.24 -3.15 16.12
N LYS A 36 -0.78 -1.96 16.43
CA LYS A 36 -2.22 -1.64 16.30
C LYS A 36 -2.64 -1.53 14.85
N ILE A 37 -1.70 -1.18 13.96
CA ILE A 37 -1.83 -1.32 12.52
C ILE A 37 -0.66 -2.14 11.99
N LEU A 38 -0.99 -3.14 11.18
CA LEU A 38 -0.02 -3.83 10.34
C LEU A 38 -0.11 -3.24 8.94
N GLY A 39 1.02 -3.13 8.26
CA GLY A 39 1.12 -2.45 6.99
C GLY A 39 2.25 -3.02 6.15
N SER A 40 2.14 -2.82 4.84
CA SER A 40 3.10 -3.27 3.83
C SER A 40 3.44 -2.11 2.92
N TYR A 41 4.45 -2.29 2.06
CA TYR A 41 4.83 -1.33 1.04
C TYR A 41 4.57 -1.91 -0.35
N ALA A 42 3.45 -1.52 -0.95
CA ALA A 42 2.97 -2.06 -2.21
C ALA A 42 3.36 -1.18 -3.41
N GLN A 43 4.49 -1.49 -4.04
CA GLN A 43 5.01 -0.75 -5.20
C GLN A 43 4.88 -1.53 -6.51
N THR A 44 5.53 -2.69 -6.57
CA THR A 44 5.63 -3.53 -7.77
C THR A 44 4.26 -3.98 -8.26
N GLU A 45 4.08 -3.93 -9.58
CA GLU A 45 2.91 -4.40 -10.29
C GLU A 45 3.25 -5.64 -11.12
N LEU A 46 2.23 -6.43 -11.47
CA LEU A 46 2.37 -7.63 -12.29
C LEU A 46 3.05 -7.32 -13.64
N GLY A 47 2.72 -6.18 -14.27
CA GLY A 47 3.33 -5.73 -15.51
C GLY A 47 4.66 -4.96 -15.35
N HIS A 48 4.92 -4.41 -14.15
CA HIS A 48 6.00 -3.45 -13.94
C HIS A 48 6.66 -3.58 -12.56
N GLY A 49 7.91 -4.06 -12.54
CA GLY A 49 8.78 -4.05 -11.36
C GLY A 49 9.77 -2.90 -11.35
N THR A 50 10.72 -2.92 -12.28
CA THR A 50 11.83 -1.96 -12.32
C THR A 50 11.44 -0.60 -12.89
N TYR A 51 10.49 -0.56 -13.84
CA TYR A 51 10.13 0.65 -14.57
C TYR A 51 9.01 1.42 -13.86
N LEU A 52 9.38 2.27 -12.88
CA LEU A 52 8.41 3.00 -12.05
C LEU A 52 7.48 3.93 -12.84
N ARG A 53 7.96 4.51 -13.94
CA ARG A 53 7.14 5.40 -14.79
C ARG A 53 6.08 4.64 -15.60
N GLY A 54 6.17 3.32 -15.65
CA GLY A 54 5.19 2.45 -16.30
C GLY A 54 4.09 1.96 -15.37
N LEU A 55 4.15 2.25 -14.06
CA LEU A 55 3.11 1.82 -13.14
C LEU A 55 1.75 2.36 -13.56
N GLU A 56 0.74 1.52 -13.43
CA GLU A 56 -0.57 1.68 -14.04
C GLU A 56 -1.67 1.92 -13.00
N THR A 57 -1.42 1.61 -11.72
CA THR A 57 -2.34 1.98 -10.62
C THR A 57 -2.49 3.50 -10.59
N THR A 58 -3.73 3.97 -10.58
CA THR A 58 -4.03 5.41 -10.56
C THR A 58 -4.46 5.87 -9.18
N ALA A 59 -4.18 7.13 -8.88
CA ALA A 59 -4.70 7.86 -7.72
C ALA A 59 -5.23 9.22 -8.21
N THR A 60 -6.51 9.28 -8.54
CA THR A 60 -7.14 10.48 -9.10
C THR A 60 -7.74 11.32 -7.98
N PHE A 61 -7.30 12.57 -7.85
CA PHE A 61 -7.85 13.49 -6.85
C PHE A 61 -9.22 14.03 -7.28
N ASP A 62 -10.21 13.92 -6.39
CA ASP A 62 -11.55 14.49 -6.51
C ASP A 62 -11.62 15.76 -5.63
N PRO A 63 -11.60 16.97 -6.22
CA PRO A 63 -11.61 18.21 -5.44
C PRO A 63 -12.93 18.45 -4.71
N THR A 64 -14.03 17.83 -5.16
CA THR A 64 -15.36 18.01 -4.56
C THR A 64 -15.44 17.35 -3.19
N THR A 65 -14.91 16.13 -3.09
CA THR A 65 -14.94 15.35 -1.85
C THR A 65 -13.62 15.42 -1.06
N GLN A 66 -12.57 16.02 -1.64
CA GLN A 66 -11.22 16.05 -1.07
C GLN A 66 -10.68 14.64 -0.80
N GLU A 67 -10.87 13.74 -1.77
CA GLU A 67 -10.46 12.35 -1.71
C GLU A 67 -9.59 11.98 -2.91
N PHE A 68 -8.79 10.92 -2.76
CA PHE A 68 -8.21 10.21 -3.89
C PHE A 68 -9.04 8.97 -4.21
N ILE A 69 -9.29 8.75 -5.49
CA ILE A 69 -9.87 7.53 -6.04
C ILE A 69 -8.72 6.66 -6.52
N ILE A 70 -8.52 5.51 -5.87
CA ILE A 70 -7.49 4.54 -6.19
C ILE A 70 -8.08 3.42 -7.04
N ASP A 71 -7.49 3.14 -8.19
CA ASP A 71 -7.97 2.09 -9.09
C ASP A 71 -6.82 1.27 -9.71
N THR A 72 -7.11 -0.01 -9.89
CA THR A 72 -6.33 -0.97 -10.66
C THR A 72 -7.04 -1.19 -12.00
N PRO A 73 -6.72 -0.40 -13.05
CA PRO A 73 -7.54 -0.35 -14.27
C PRO A 73 -7.48 -1.66 -15.07
N GLN A 74 -6.37 -2.39 -14.99
CA GLN A 74 -6.15 -3.65 -15.69
C GLN A 74 -5.35 -4.64 -14.84
N ILE A 75 -5.35 -5.90 -15.25
CA ILE A 75 -4.71 -6.98 -14.49
C ILE A 75 -3.20 -6.76 -14.31
N THR A 76 -2.52 -6.16 -15.29
CA THR A 76 -1.10 -5.82 -15.21
C THR A 76 -0.79 -4.77 -14.15
N ALA A 77 -1.77 -3.94 -13.77
CA ALA A 77 -1.67 -2.94 -12.71
C ALA A 77 -1.80 -3.55 -11.30
N THR A 78 -2.13 -4.84 -11.19
CA THR A 78 -2.27 -5.52 -9.90
C THR A 78 -0.95 -5.44 -9.15
N LYS A 79 -0.97 -4.96 -7.90
CA LYS A 79 0.23 -5.01 -7.06
C LYS A 79 0.60 -6.46 -6.84
N TRP A 80 1.85 -6.81 -7.09
CA TRP A 80 2.31 -8.20 -7.11
C TRP A 80 3.70 -8.29 -6.49
N TRP A 81 3.90 -9.24 -5.58
CA TRP A 81 5.07 -9.46 -4.70
C TRP A 81 5.03 -8.89 -3.29
N PRO A 82 4.45 -7.71 -2.97
CA PRO A 82 4.46 -7.26 -1.59
C PRO A 82 3.81 -8.31 -0.69
N GLY A 83 4.43 -8.60 0.45
CA GLY A 83 3.91 -9.54 1.45
C GLY A 83 3.24 -8.82 2.60
N ASP A 84 2.95 -9.57 3.66
CA ASP A 84 2.32 -9.11 4.90
C ASP A 84 0.91 -8.50 4.67
N TYR A 85 0.23 -8.89 3.58
CA TYR A 85 -1.17 -8.51 3.39
C TYR A 85 -2.04 -9.39 4.29
N ASN A 86 -2.28 -8.91 5.51
CA ASN A 86 -3.19 -9.57 6.42
C ASN A 86 -4.55 -9.80 5.74
N THR A 87 -5.15 -10.98 5.97
CA THR A 87 -6.47 -11.39 5.46
C THR A 87 -7.57 -10.40 5.86
N SER A 88 -7.32 -9.51 6.83
CA SER A 88 -8.20 -8.41 7.22
C SER A 88 -8.48 -7.39 6.11
N CYS A 89 -7.60 -7.21 5.13
CA CYS A 89 -7.83 -6.28 4.00
C CYS A 89 -9.00 -6.70 3.10
N ASN A 90 -9.36 -7.99 3.08
CA ASN A 90 -10.50 -8.51 2.30
C ASN A 90 -11.88 -8.10 2.84
N LEU A 91 -11.94 -7.37 3.96
CA LEU A 91 -13.20 -6.90 4.56
C LEU A 91 -13.71 -5.58 3.96
N PHE A 92 -12.90 -4.91 3.13
CA PHE A 92 -13.28 -3.63 2.53
C PHE A 92 -13.82 -3.83 1.11
N SER A 93 -15.01 -3.29 0.85
CA SER A 93 -15.60 -3.28 -0.49
C SER A 93 -14.64 -2.63 -1.49
N GLY A 94 -14.38 -3.31 -2.62
CA GLY A 94 -13.48 -2.85 -3.67
C GLY A 94 -12.00 -3.21 -3.47
N ILE A 95 -11.65 -3.88 -2.37
CA ILE A 95 -10.31 -4.44 -2.15
C ILE A 95 -10.35 -5.94 -2.44
N SER A 96 -9.34 -6.46 -3.13
CA SER A 96 -9.13 -7.89 -3.29
C SER A 96 -7.67 -8.21 -3.06
N VAL A 97 -7.41 -9.08 -2.07
CA VAL A 97 -6.09 -9.47 -1.62
C VAL A 97 -6.01 -10.99 -1.54
N GLY A 98 -4.87 -11.55 -1.94
CA GLY A 98 -4.60 -12.96 -1.76
C GLY A 98 -3.12 -13.30 -1.91
N ASP A 99 -2.77 -14.55 -1.60
CA ASP A 99 -1.43 -15.10 -1.79
C ASP A 99 -1.17 -15.37 -3.29
N ILE A 100 0.07 -15.16 -3.76
CA ILE A 100 0.46 -15.41 -5.16
C ILE A 100 0.87 -16.86 -5.45
N GLY A 101 0.86 -17.71 -4.43
CA GLY A 101 1.17 -19.13 -4.51
C GLY A 101 2.57 -19.51 -4.06
N PRO A 102 2.92 -20.81 -4.22
CA PRO A 102 4.22 -21.34 -3.82
C PRO A 102 5.35 -20.69 -4.61
N LYS A 103 6.49 -20.52 -3.93
CA LYS A 103 7.70 -19.89 -4.47
C LYS A 103 8.85 -20.89 -4.47
N MET A 104 9.81 -20.74 -5.38
CA MET A 104 10.99 -21.61 -5.43
C MET A 104 11.86 -21.55 -4.17
N ALA A 105 11.81 -20.42 -3.45
CA ALA A 105 12.43 -20.21 -2.15
C ALA A 105 11.54 -19.25 -1.34
N PHE A 106 11.77 -19.13 -0.03
CA PHE A 106 10.97 -18.28 0.87
C PHE A 106 9.50 -18.70 0.97
N GLU A 107 9.25 -20.01 1.07
CA GLU A 107 7.89 -20.58 1.17
C GLU A 107 7.06 -20.00 2.32
N ASN A 108 7.70 -19.59 3.41
CA ASN A 108 7.05 -19.04 4.61
C ASN A 108 6.74 -17.53 4.53
N VAL A 109 7.09 -16.86 3.42
CA VAL A 109 6.77 -15.43 3.21
C VAL A 109 5.46 -15.35 2.43
N ASP A 110 4.52 -14.57 2.93
CA ASP A 110 3.16 -14.40 2.40
C ASP A 110 3.09 -13.33 1.31
N ASN A 111 3.93 -13.46 0.27
CA ASN A 111 3.84 -12.57 -0.88
C ASN A 111 2.45 -12.66 -1.51
N GLY A 112 1.82 -11.50 -1.72
CA GLY A 112 0.46 -11.45 -2.20
C GLY A 112 0.26 -10.52 -3.38
N TYR A 113 -0.99 -10.47 -3.80
CA TYR A 113 -1.51 -9.50 -4.74
C TYR A 113 -2.48 -8.55 -4.06
N LEU A 114 -2.59 -7.33 -4.59
CA LEU A 114 -3.59 -6.35 -4.18
C LEU A 114 -4.21 -5.71 -5.43
N ILE A 115 -5.53 -5.79 -5.51
CA ILE A 115 -6.37 -5.12 -6.50
C ILE A 115 -7.25 -4.13 -5.74
N MET A 116 -7.32 -2.90 -6.23
CA MET A 116 -8.17 -1.83 -5.70
C MET A 116 -9.14 -1.40 -6.80
N ARG A 117 -10.43 -1.34 -6.50
CA ARG A 117 -11.48 -0.96 -7.45
C ARG A 117 -12.20 0.28 -6.95
N ASN A 118 -11.82 1.43 -7.52
CA ASN A 118 -12.38 2.75 -7.18
C ASN A 118 -12.48 3.02 -5.66
N ILE A 119 -11.42 2.70 -4.92
CA ILE A 119 -11.37 2.94 -3.47
C ILE A 119 -11.17 4.43 -3.22
N ARG A 120 -12.03 5.03 -2.40
CA ARG A 120 -11.90 6.42 -1.98
C ARG A 120 -11.15 6.51 -0.65
N ILE A 121 -10.11 7.33 -0.61
CA ILE A 121 -9.37 7.64 0.62
C ILE A 121 -9.28 9.16 0.82
N PRO A 122 -9.33 9.67 2.07
CA PRO A 122 -9.15 11.09 2.34
C PRO A 122 -7.84 11.64 1.78
N LYS A 123 -7.81 12.91 1.36
CA LYS A 123 -6.61 13.61 0.89
C LYS A 123 -5.42 13.47 1.85
N GLU A 124 -5.68 13.50 3.15
CA GLU A 124 -4.66 13.36 4.20
C GLU A 124 -3.91 12.04 4.18
N ASN A 125 -4.39 11.02 3.45
CA ASN A 125 -3.72 9.73 3.28
C ASN A 125 -2.54 9.80 2.30
N MET A 126 -2.42 10.86 1.49
CA MET A 126 -1.22 11.11 0.69
C MET A 126 -0.08 11.58 1.60
N LEU A 127 1.06 10.87 1.62
CA LEU A 127 2.24 11.29 2.38
C LEU A 127 2.85 12.55 1.77
N SER A 128 2.79 13.67 2.51
CA SER A 128 2.93 15.01 1.93
C SER A 128 4.15 15.81 2.38
N ARG A 129 5.20 15.17 2.92
CA ARG A 129 6.42 15.89 3.34
C ARG A 129 7.05 16.71 2.23
N TYR A 130 7.04 16.21 0.99
CA TYR A 130 7.72 16.83 -0.15
C TYR A 130 6.79 17.24 -1.30
N SER A 131 5.53 16.79 -1.31
CA SER A 131 4.56 17.08 -2.37
C SER A 131 3.15 17.10 -1.81
N GLN A 132 2.33 18.03 -2.29
CA GLN A 132 0.98 18.25 -1.81
C GLN A 132 0.05 18.63 -2.96
N VAL A 133 -1.21 18.23 -2.86
CA VAL A 133 -2.27 18.71 -3.76
C VAL A 133 -2.79 20.05 -3.22
N PRO A 134 -2.80 21.14 -4.00
CA PRO A 134 -3.31 22.42 -3.56
C PRO A 134 -4.80 22.36 -3.18
N LEU A 135 -5.24 23.27 -2.32
CA LEU A 135 -6.65 23.55 -2.10
C LEU A 135 -7.04 24.60 -3.15
N TYR A 136 -7.84 24.23 -4.14
CA TYR A 136 -8.48 25.15 -5.08
C TYR A 136 -9.96 25.24 -4.77
#